data_AF-A0A2V6AB23-F1
#
_entry.id   AF-A0A2V6AB23-F1
#
_cell.length_a   1.000
_cell.length_b   1.000
_cell.length_c   1.000
_cell.angle_alpha   90.00
_cell.angle_beta   90.00
_cell.angle_gamma   90.00
#
_symmetry.space_group_name_H-M   'P 1'
#
loop_
_entity.id
_entity.type
_entity.pdbx_description
1 polymer ?
#
loop_
_entity_poly.entity_id
_entity_poly.type
_entity_poly.pdbx_seq_one_letter_code
_entity_poly.pdbx_strand_id
1 'polypeptide(L)'
;MKVLICSDGMPAAESAIELGGLLAARLKAETSLFGIAEKSQDEAPLRDALEKQAQPIRSRNVALDIIVHAGEPIREILDRTSKTSYDLVIIGARWTGATGYYWRSKKTYEVIKAIQPPVLVAIGECKHLQRFLVCTGGKLAAAVGASVTLLHVMAEPPAIYSDLVRLEEDVDQPLDSKSALGTNLRRQKRELERLGVSAQVRLRHGIVIDQVFEEAREGDYDLIVTGTSQERGLLRHYIMGDLTRSILNRANCPVLVARAGKPPPGRTLWKALKGLFSRHHE
;
A
#
# COMPACT_ATOMS: atom_id res chain seq x y z
N MET A 1 -2.15 -10.98 -12.28
CA MET A 1 -1.69 -9.72 -11.66
C MET A 1 -0.20 -9.62 -11.92
N LYS A 2 0.33 -8.43 -12.23
CA LYS A 2 1.76 -8.22 -12.49
C LYS A 2 2.38 -7.30 -11.44
N VAL A 3 3.41 -7.78 -10.74
CA VAL A 3 4.06 -7.08 -9.62
C VAL A 3 5.52 -6.77 -9.99
N LEU A 4 5.95 -5.54 -9.71
CA LEU A 4 7.35 -5.12 -9.81
C LEU A 4 7.90 -4.95 -8.40
N ILE A 5 9.01 -5.61 -8.07
CA ILE A 5 9.75 -5.42 -6.83
C ILE A 5 11.05 -4.72 -7.19
N CYS A 6 11.31 -3.52 -6.65
CA CYS A 6 12.56 -2.80 -6.90
C CYS A 6 13.56 -3.06 -5.78
N SER A 7 14.82 -3.30 -6.15
CA SER A 7 15.91 -3.52 -5.21
C SER A 7 17.21 -2.89 -5.73
N ASP A 8 18.02 -2.38 -4.82
CA ASP A 8 19.41 -1.96 -5.06
C ASP A 8 20.42 -3.03 -4.56
N GLY A 9 19.92 -4.21 -4.19
CA GLY A 9 20.72 -5.32 -3.65
C GLY A 9 21.13 -5.14 -2.18
N MET A 10 20.83 -3.99 -1.57
CA MET A 10 21.16 -3.74 -0.16
C MET A 10 20.19 -4.48 0.78
N PRO A 11 20.61 -4.80 2.02
CA PRO A 11 19.74 -5.45 3.01
C PRO A 11 18.43 -4.70 3.26
N ALA A 12 18.41 -3.37 3.16
CA ALA A 12 17.19 -2.58 3.33
C ALA A 12 16.12 -2.84 2.25
N ALA A 13 16.50 -3.39 1.09
CA ALA A 13 15.58 -3.79 0.03
C ALA A 13 15.04 -5.22 0.23
N GLU A 14 15.63 -6.01 1.14
CA GLU A 14 15.23 -7.38 1.41
C GLU A 14 13.79 -7.45 1.94
N SER A 15 13.37 -6.50 2.78
CA SER A 15 11.97 -6.41 3.25
C SER A 15 10.97 -6.24 2.10
N ALA A 16 11.35 -5.58 0.99
CA ALA A 16 10.50 -5.45 -0.20
C ALA A 16 10.41 -6.76 -0.98
N ILE A 17 11.51 -7.50 -1.06
CA ILE A 17 11.60 -8.82 -1.67
C ILE A 17 10.74 -9.81 -0.88
N GLU A 18 10.91 -9.89 0.44
CA GLU A 18 10.14 -10.78 1.31
C GLU A 18 8.63 -10.50 1.26
N LEU A 19 8.24 -9.22 1.45
CA LEU A 19 6.85 -8.79 1.39
C LEU A 19 6.24 -9.03 0.00
N GLY A 20 7.00 -8.73 -1.05
CA GLY A 20 6.60 -8.99 -2.43
C GLY A 20 6.43 -10.47 -2.72
N GLY A 21 7.29 -11.33 -2.17
CA GLY A 21 7.16 -12.79 -2.26
C GLY A 21 5.93 -13.33 -1.55
N LEU A 22 5.62 -12.84 -0.34
CA LEU A 22 4.40 -13.18 0.40
C LEU A 22 3.15 -12.85 -0.43
N LEU A 23 3.10 -11.63 -0.98
CA LEU A 23 2.00 -11.18 -1.84
C LEU A 23 1.92 -11.99 -3.13
N ALA A 24 3.02 -12.13 -3.86
CA ALA A 24 3.05 -12.78 -5.16
C ALA A 24 2.59 -14.24 -5.07
N ALA A 25 3.00 -14.97 -4.03
CA ALA A 25 2.58 -16.35 -3.79
C ALA A 25 1.07 -16.43 -3.56
N ARG A 26 0.52 -15.57 -2.71
CA ARG A 26 -0.92 -15.57 -2.39
C ARG A 26 -1.77 -15.18 -3.60
N LEU A 27 -1.27 -14.26 -4.41
CA LEU A 27 -1.98 -13.68 -5.56
C LEU A 27 -1.72 -14.42 -6.88
N LYS A 28 -0.82 -15.42 -6.89
CA LYS A 28 -0.32 -16.08 -8.09
C LYS A 28 0.10 -15.06 -9.15
N ALA A 29 0.82 -14.03 -8.70
CA ALA A 29 1.19 -12.90 -9.54
C ALA A 29 2.43 -13.22 -10.39
N GLU A 30 2.43 -12.73 -11.63
CA GLU A 30 3.64 -12.63 -12.44
C GLU A 30 4.53 -11.56 -11.81
N THR A 31 5.73 -11.93 -11.40
CA THR A 31 6.59 -11.06 -10.57
C THR A 31 7.89 -10.77 -11.28
N SER A 32 8.30 -9.50 -11.30
CA SER A 32 9.61 -9.08 -11.76
C SER A 32 10.38 -8.47 -10.59
N LEU A 33 11.58 -8.98 -10.32
CA LEU A 33 12.56 -8.37 -9.43
C LEU A 33 13.49 -7.49 -10.27
N PHE A 34 13.38 -6.18 -10.08
CA PHE A 34 14.11 -5.19 -10.84
C PHE A 34 15.23 -4.57 -10.01
N GLY A 35 16.46 -4.99 -10.33
CA GLY A 35 17.70 -4.44 -9.84
C GLY A 35 18.10 -3.19 -10.59
N ILE A 36 18.45 -2.13 -9.87
CA ILE A 36 19.01 -0.93 -10.49
C ILE A 36 20.37 -0.63 -9.90
N ALA A 37 21.40 -0.76 -10.72
CA ALA A 37 22.76 -0.36 -10.41
C ALA A 37 22.97 1.11 -10.78
N GLU A 38 23.70 1.89 -9.98
CA GLU A 38 24.01 3.28 -10.39
C GLU A 38 25.09 3.33 -11.49
N LYS A 39 25.87 2.26 -11.67
CA LYS A 39 26.93 2.13 -12.67
C LYS A 39 26.85 0.79 -13.38
N SER A 40 27.18 0.76 -14.67
CA SER A 40 27.13 -0.46 -15.49
C SER A 40 28.03 -1.60 -14.97
N GLN A 41 29.17 -1.26 -14.37
CA GLN A 41 30.08 -2.24 -13.78
C GLN A 41 29.46 -3.01 -12.59
N ASP A 42 28.44 -2.43 -11.93
CA ASP A 42 27.81 -3.00 -10.75
C ASP A 42 26.60 -3.89 -11.11
N GLU A 43 26.23 -4.01 -12.39
CA GLU A 43 25.09 -4.83 -12.83
C GLU A 43 25.28 -6.33 -12.53
N ALA A 44 26.47 -6.88 -12.82
CA ALA A 44 26.74 -8.30 -12.58
C ALA A 44 26.76 -8.64 -11.07
N PRO A 45 27.49 -7.90 -10.21
CA PRO A 45 27.40 -8.09 -8.76
C PRO A 45 25.98 -7.96 -8.20
N LEU A 46 25.20 -6.99 -8.70
CA LEU A 46 23.82 -6.81 -8.29
C LEU A 46 22.94 -8.00 -8.71
N ARG A 47 23.10 -8.49 -9.94
CA ARG A 47 22.39 -9.68 -10.41
C ARG A 47 22.65 -10.90 -9.51
N ASP A 48 23.92 -11.14 -9.14
CA ASP A 48 24.28 -12.23 -8.24
C ASP A 48 23.65 -12.09 -6.85
N ALA A 49 23.60 -10.86 -6.32
CA ALA A 49 22.94 -10.58 -5.05
C ALA A 49 21.43 -10.86 -5.12
N LEU A 50 20.76 -10.43 -6.20
CA LEU A 50 19.33 -10.63 -6.41
C LEU A 50 18.98 -12.11 -6.64
N GLU A 51 19.82 -12.87 -7.34
CA GLU A 51 19.64 -14.32 -7.51
C GLU A 51 19.66 -15.05 -6.17
N LYS A 52 20.50 -14.63 -5.23
CA LYS A 52 20.53 -15.16 -3.86
C LYS A 52 19.27 -14.77 -3.08
N GLN A 53 18.89 -13.48 -3.13
CA GLN A 53 17.70 -12.96 -2.44
C GLN A 53 16.38 -13.51 -3.02
N ALA A 54 16.39 -13.96 -4.27
CA ALA A 54 15.23 -14.56 -4.95
C ALA A 54 14.93 -16.01 -4.51
N GLN A 55 15.91 -16.76 -4.00
CA GLN A 55 15.74 -18.17 -3.66
C GLN A 55 14.57 -18.45 -2.69
N PRO A 56 14.40 -17.68 -1.59
CA PRO A 56 13.29 -17.89 -0.66
C PRO A 56 11.90 -17.60 -1.27
N ILE A 57 11.84 -16.80 -2.35
CA ILE A 57 10.58 -16.52 -3.05
C ILE A 57 10.27 -17.64 -4.05
N ARG A 58 11.28 -18.12 -4.78
CA ARG A 58 11.12 -19.19 -5.76
C ARG A 58 10.60 -20.48 -5.11
N SER A 59 11.02 -20.78 -3.88
CA SER A 59 10.51 -21.92 -3.11
C SER A 59 9.01 -21.84 -2.78
N ARG A 60 8.39 -20.66 -2.90
CA ARG A 60 6.94 -20.44 -2.73
C ARG A 60 6.15 -20.57 -4.04
N ASN A 61 6.74 -21.17 -5.07
CA ASN A 61 6.14 -21.38 -6.40
C ASN A 61 5.70 -20.07 -7.09
N VAL A 62 6.48 -19.00 -6.91
CA VAL A 62 6.28 -17.72 -7.57
C VAL A 62 7.09 -17.66 -8.85
N ALA A 63 6.43 -17.35 -9.98
CA ALA A 63 7.11 -17.04 -11.23
C ALA A 63 7.80 -15.67 -11.11
N LEU A 64 9.12 -15.70 -10.95
CA LEU A 64 9.96 -14.52 -10.71
C LEU A 64 11.01 -14.35 -11.82
N ASP A 65 10.91 -13.24 -12.55
CA ASP A 65 11.91 -12.81 -13.53
C ASP A 65 12.87 -11.78 -12.90
N ILE A 66 14.18 -11.92 -13.12
CA ILE A 66 15.20 -11.02 -12.56
C ILE A 66 15.81 -10.16 -13.66
N ILE A 67 15.66 -8.85 -13.49
CA ILE A 67 16.00 -7.84 -14.48
C ILE A 67 16.94 -6.86 -13.80
N VAL A 68 18.07 -6.55 -14.43
CA VAL A 68 19.07 -5.65 -13.87
C VAL A 68 19.50 -4.67 -14.94
N HIS A 69 19.37 -3.38 -14.65
CA HIS A 69 19.84 -2.29 -15.51
C HIS A 69 20.71 -1.33 -14.69
N ALA A 70 21.69 -0.69 -15.33
CA ALA A 70 22.37 0.46 -14.79
C ALA A 70 21.70 1.78 -15.21
N GLY A 71 21.56 2.70 -14.26
CA GLY A 71 21.00 4.02 -14.51
C GLY A 71 20.62 4.77 -13.24
N GLU A 72 19.92 5.88 -13.42
CA GLU A 72 19.36 6.61 -12.29
C GLU A 72 18.07 5.90 -11.81
N PRO A 73 17.98 5.51 -10.51
CA PRO A 73 16.90 4.64 -10.03
C PRO A 73 15.48 5.12 -10.32
N ILE A 74 15.18 6.42 -10.15
CA ILE A 74 13.83 6.93 -10.34
C ILE A 74 13.46 6.89 -11.84
N ARG A 75 14.38 7.28 -12.71
CA ARG A 75 14.22 7.23 -14.18
C ARG A 75 14.03 5.81 -14.68
N GLU A 76 14.81 4.85 -14.21
CA GLU A 76 14.68 3.45 -14.63
C GLU A 76 13.34 2.84 -14.20
N ILE A 77 12.90 3.11 -12.96
CA ILE A 77 11.58 2.64 -12.49
C ILE A 77 10.45 3.30 -13.30
N LEU A 78 10.57 4.60 -13.58
CA LEU A 78 9.58 5.33 -14.39
C LEU A 78 9.52 4.80 -15.83
N ASP A 79 10.66 4.63 -16.50
CA ASP A 79 10.75 4.08 -17.85
C ASP A 79 10.10 2.69 -17.89
N ARG A 80 10.45 1.82 -16.93
CA ARG A 80 9.93 0.47 -16.90
C ARG A 80 8.42 0.40 -16.68
N THR A 81 7.91 1.21 -15.75
CA THR A 81 6.46 1.28 -15.46
C THR A 81 5.66 2.01 -16.55
N SER A 82 6.33 2.78 -17.42
CA SER A 82 5.71 3.37 -18.62
C SER A 82 5.59 2.37 -19.78
N LYS A 83 6.57 1.47 -19.94
CA LYS A 83 6.61 0.46 -21.01
C LYS A 83 5.81 -0.80 -20.68
N THR A 84 5.70 -1.15 -19.40
CA THR A 84 4.99 -2.34 -18.93
C THR A 84 3.97 -1.94 -17.87
N SER A 85 2.72 -2.36 -18.04
CA SER A 85 1.69 -2.12 -17.04
C SER A 85 1.87 -3.07 -15.85
N TYR A 86 2.19 -2.48 -14.69
CA TYR A 86 2.22 -3.19 -13.41
C TYR A 86 0.99 -2.83 -12.58
N ASP A 87 0.44 -3.84 -11.91
CA ASP A 87 -0.70 -3.71 -11.00
C ASP A 87 -0.26 -3.18 -9.62
N LEU A 88 1.00 -3.41 -9.24
CA LEU A 88 1.61 -2.99 -7.99
C LEU A 88 3.12 -2.85 -8.16
N VAL A 89 3.71 -1.79 -7.59
CA VAL A 89 5.16 -1.64 -7.44
C VAL A 89 5.50 -1.70 -5.96
N ILE A 90 6.52 -2.48 -5.61
CA ILE A 90 6.98 -2.69 -4.23
C ILE A 90 8.39 -2.15 -4.12
N ILE A 91 8.61 -1.27 -3.14
CA ILE A 91 9.92 -0.66 -2.89
C ILE A 91 10.26 -0.74 -1.40
N GLY A 92 11.54 -0.86 -1.09
CA GLY A 92 12.04 -0.73 0.27
C GLY A 92 12.04 0.73 0.75
N ALA A 93 12.02 0.93 2.07
CA ALA A 93 12.16 2.24 2.68
C ALA A 93 13.17 2.24 3.83
N ARG A 94 14.41 2.58 3.49
CA ARG A 94 15.47 2.78 4.48
C ARG A 94 15.15 4.00 5.36
N TRP A 95 15.24 3.82 6.67
CA TRP A 95 15.21 4.92 7.63
C TRP A 95 16.46 5.78 7.47
N THR A 96 16.29 7.10 7.37
CA THR A 96 17.39 8.06 7.21
C THR A 96 17.53 9.02 8.38
N GLY A 97 16.72 8.88 9.43
CA GLY A 97 16.71 9.73 10.63
C GLY A 97 15.36 10.45 10.83
N ALA A 98 15.14 11.02 12.03
CA ALA A 98 13.94 11.81 12.34
C ALA A 98 14.14 13.33 12.08
N THR A 99 15.18 13.71 11.35
CA THR A 99 15.53 15.12 11.09
C THR A 99 15.13 15.51 9.66
N GLY A 100 14.52 16.69 9.51
CA GLY A 100 14.06 17.19 8.21
C GLY A 100 12.72 16.61 7.74
N TYR A 101 12.43 16.81 6.45
CA TYR A 101 11.10 16.55 5.87
C TYR A 101 10.83 15.08 5.49
N TYR A 102 11.90 14.30 5.34
CA TYR A 102 11.86 12.91 4.91
C TYR A 102 12.57 12.04 5.93
N TRP A 103 11.82 11.20 6.64
CA TRP A 103 12.39 10.25 7.62
C TRP A 103 12.71 8.90 6.97
N ARG A 104 12.12 8.66 5.79
CA ARG A 104 12.55 7.64 4.84
C ARG A 104 13.41 8.26 3.74
N SER A 105 14.08 7.42 2.96
CA SER A 105 14.90 7.88 1.83
C SER A 105 14.11 8.81 0.88
N LYS A 106 14.72 9.93 0.46
CA LYS A 106 14.13 10.84 -0.53
C LYS A 106 13.73 10.10 -1.82
N LYS A 107 14.54 9.13 -2.25
CA LYS A 107 14.28 8.29 -3.44
C LYS A 107 12.92 7.57 -3.33
N THR A 108 12.57 7.03 -2.16
CA THR A 108 11.26 6.39 -1.91
C THR A 108 10.10 7.34 -2.25
N TYR A 109 10.15 8.59 -1.77
CA TYR A 109 9.11 9.59 -2.04
C TYR A 109 9.06 10.04 -3.50
N GLU A 110 10.21 10.19 -4.15
CA GLU A 110 10.27 10.55 -5.56
C GLU A 110 9.69 9.45 -6.45
N VAL A 111 10.00 8.17 -6.17
CA VAL A 111 9.39 7.04 -6.88
C VAL A 111 7.87 7.07 -6.73
N ILE A 112 7.36 7.21 -5.49
CA ILE A 112 5.92 7.33 -5.26
C ILE A 112 5.35 8.47 -6.11
N LYS A 113 5.91 9.67 -6.09
CA LYS A 113 5.36 10.78 -6.91
C LYS A 113 5.43 10.53 -8.42
N ALA A 114 6.47 9.85 -8.90
CA ALA A 114 6.75 9.70 -10.33
C ALA A 114 5.86 8.67 -11.03
N ILE A 115 5.51 7.56 -10.37
CA ILE A 115 4.87 6.42 -11.04
C ILE A 115 3.35 6.36 -10.85
N GLN A 116 2.68 5.80 -11.87
CA GLN A 116 1.23 5.62 -11.90
C GLN A 116 0.69 4.45 -11.07
N PRO A 117 1.35 3.26 -11.03
CA PRO A 117 0.83 2.14 -10.26
C PRO A 117 0.74 2.45 -8.75
N PRO A 118 -0.13 1.74 -8.01
CA PRO A 118 -0.07 1.70 -6.56
C PRO A 118 1.33 1.31 -6.09
N VAL A 119 1.79 1.92 -5.00
CA VAL A 119 3.12 1.65 -4.45
C VAL A 119 2.98 1.07 -3.04
N LEU A 120 3.49 -0.13 -2.84
CA LEU A 120 3.64 -0.73 -1.53
C LEU A 120 5.06 -0.45 -1.03
N VAL A 121 5.14 0.30 0.06
CA VAL A 121 6.40 0.64 0.71
C VAL A 121 6.64 -0.37 1.83
N ALA A 122 7.66 -1.20 1.66
CA ALA A 122 8.08 -2.16 2.66
C ALA A 122 8.81 -1.44 3.79
N ILE A 123 8.14 -1.35 4.94
CA ILE A 123 8.64 -0.70 6.15
C ILE A 123 8.60 -1.73 7.28
N GLY A 124 9.71 -1.90 7.98
CA GLY A 124 9.84 -2.88 9.05
C GLY A 124 9.77 -4.32 8.54
N GLU A 125 9.67 -5.26 9.48
CA GLU A 125 9.40 -6.66 9.17
C GLU A 125 7.90 -6.90 9.03
N CYS A 126 7.47 -7.54 7.95
CA CYS A 126 6.08 -7.95 7.75
C CYS A 126 6.03 -9.44 7.43
N LYS A 127 5.60 -10.23 8.41
CA LYS A 127 5.55 -11.70 8.30
C LYS A 127 4.18 -12.19 7.82
N HIS A 128 3.14 -11.38 8.03
CA HIS A 128 1.74 -11.72 7.78
C HIS A 128 0.99 -10.54 7.16
N LEU A 129 -0.05 -10.84 6.40
CA LEU A 129 -0.95 -9.87 5.74
C LEU A 129 -2.40 -10.25 6.03
N GLN A 130 -2.84 -9.98 7.25
CA GLN A 130 -4.10 -10.41 7.85
C GLN A 130 -4.99 -9.24 8.30
N ARG A 131 -4.41 -8.10 8.70
CA ARG A 131 -5.16 -6.98 9.33
C ARG A 131 -4.75 -5.65 8.74
N PHE A 132 -5.61 -5.12 7.87
CA PHE A 132 -5.33 -3.89 7.14
C PHE A 132 -6.07 -2.70 7.77
N LEU A 133 -5.33 -1.65 8.10
CA LEU A 133 -5.90 -0.36 8.49
C LEU A 133 -6.03 0.52 7.25
N VAL A 134 -7.26 0.80 6.82
CA VAL A 134 -7.53 1.61 5.63
C VAL A 134 -7.96 3.01 6.07
N CYS A 135 -7.08 3.99 5.85
CA CYS A 135 -7.36 5.40 6.14
C CYS A 135 -8.16 6.06 5.01
N THR A 136 -7.94 5.65 3.75
CA THR A 136 -8.72 6.08 2.58
C THR A 136 -8.66 5.03 1.46
N GLY A 137 -9.83 4.55 0.98
CA GLY A 137 -9.98 3.72 -0.22
C GLY A 137 -9.28 2.34 -0.18
N GLY A 138 -10.03 1.28 0.15
CA GLY A 138 -9.49 -0.09 0.26
C GLY A 138 -9.95 -1.01 -0.88
N LYS A 139 -9.03 -1.54 -1.69
CA LYS A 139 -9.32 -2.61 -2.68
C LYS A 139 -8.34 -3.79 -2.68
N LEU A 140 -7.22 -3.72 -1.93
CA LEU A 140 -6.21 -4.79 -1.90
C LEU A 140 -6.56 -5.94 -0.92
N ALA A 141 -7.35 -5.68 0.12
CA ALA A 141 -7.60 -6.63 1.20
C ALA A 141 -8.24 -7.97 0.78
N ALA A 142 -9.16 -7.93 -0.19
CA ALA A 142 -9.83 -9.11 -0.73
C ALA A 142 -8.84 -10.13 -1.26
N ALA A 143 -7.82 -9.64 -1.96
CA ALA A 143 -6.83 -10.43 -2.66
C ALA A 143 -6.07 -11.40 -1.76
N VAL A 144 -5.79 -10.98 -0.53
CA VAL A 144 -4.97 -11.73 0.43
C VAL A 144 -5.78 -12.42 1.53
N GLY A 145 -7.09 -12.18 1.58
CA GLY A 145 -7.96 -12.67 2.66
C GLY A 145 -7.75 -11.92 3.98
N ALA A 146 -7.32 -10.67 3.91
CA ALA A 146 -7.13 -9.84 5.10
C ALA A 146 -8.47 -9.23 5.54
N SER A 147 -8.62 -9.06 6.85
CA SER A 147 -9.65 -8.21 7.43
C SER A 147 -9.29 -6.74 7.26
N VAL A 148 -10.32 -5.88 7.16
CA VAL A 148 -10.16 -4.44 6.97
C VAL A 148 -10.84 -3.69 8.10
N THR A 149 -10.10 -2.73 8.67
CA THR A 149 -10.71 -1.62 9.41
C THR A 149 -10.71 -0.39 8.52
N LEU A 150 -11.90 0.13 8.20
CA LEU A 150 -12.10 1.44 7.61
C LEU A 150 -12.05 2.48 8.72
N LEU A 151 -10.94 3.20 8.85
CA LEU A 151 -10.79 4.24 9.86
C LEU A 151 -11.21 5.60 9.28
N HIS A 152 -12.10 6.29 9.98
CA HIS A 152 -12.41 7.68 9.73
C HIS A 152 -12.21 8.51 10.99
N VAL A 153 -11.44 9.60 10.86
CA VAL A 153 -11.17 10.52 11.97
C VAL A 153 -11.94 11.81 11.73
N MET A 154 -12.80 12.16 12.66
CA MET A 154 -13.58 13.40 12.70
C MET A 154 -12.84 14.46 13.51
N ALA A 155 -13.13 15.73 13.24
CA ALA A 155 -12.61 16.82 14.06
C ALA A 155 -13.07 16.65 15.51
N GLU A 156 -12.23 17.04 16.46
CA GLU A 156 -12.59 17.01 17.87
C GLU A 156 -13.78 17.95 18.10
N PRO A 157 -14.87 17.46 18.74
CA PRO A 157 -15.99 18.33 19.06
C PRO A 157 -15.54 19.40 20.06
N PRO A 158 -16.16 20.60 20.06
CA PRO A 158 -15.89 21.61 21.08
C PRO A 158 -16.04 21.02 22.49
N ALA A 159 -15.17 21.41 23.42
CA ALA A 159 -15.09 20.82 24.76
C ALA A 159 -16.43 20.78 25.54
N ILE A 160 -17.33 21.73 25.27
CA ILE A 160 -18.69 21.79 25.85
C ILE A 160 -19.53 20.54 25.52
N TYR A 161 -19.21 19.85 24.41
CA TYR A 161 -19.88 18.63 23.96
C TYR A 161 -19.03 17.36 24.17
N SER A 162 -17.86 17.46 24.83
CA SER A 162 -16.92 16.34 24.95
C SER A 162 -17.51 15.12 25.69
N ASP A 163 -18.27 15.34 26.76
CA ASP A 163 -18.92 14.25 27.53
C ASP A 163 -20.07 13.58 26.77
N LEU A 164 -20.74 14.30 25.86
CA LEU A 164 -21.81 13.75 25.01
C LEU A 164 -21.24 12.90 23.86
N VAL A 165 -20.12 13.30 23.27
CA VAL A 165 -19.51 12.60 22.11
C VAL A 165 -18.70 11.37 22.53
N ARG A 166 -18.14 11.33 23.75
CA ARG A 166 -17.50 10.11 24.29
C ARG A 166 -18.48 8.95 24.45
N LEU A 167 -19.79 9.24 24.58
CA LEU A 167 -20.85 8.24 24.57
C LEU A 167 -21.19 7.74 23.14
N GLU A 168 -20.87 8.51 22.10
CA GLU A 168 -21.10 8.20 20.68
C GLU A 168 -19.91 7.48 20.00
N GLU A 169 -18.84 7.17 20.74
CA GLU A 169 -17.75 6.31 20.24
C GLU A 169 -18.22 4.86 19.99
N ASP A 170 -19.45 4.52 20.38
CA ASP A 170 -20.15 3.31 19.95
C ASP A 170 -20.47 3.39 18.45
N VAL A 171 -19.81 2.52 17.70
CA VAL A 171 -19.64 2.46 16.24
C VAL A 171 -20.95 2.50 15.44
N ASP A 172 -22.10 2.22 16.07
CA ASP A 172 -23.36 1.97 15.38
C ASP A 172 -24.15 3.23 15.02
N GLN A 173 -24.13 4.30 15.84
CA GLN A 173 -24.99 5.47 15.60
C GLN A 173 -24.61 6.29 14.34
N PRO A 174 -23.34 6.61 14.08
CA PRO A 174 -23.00 7.42 12.89
C PRO A 174 -23.02 6.58 11.60
N LEU A 175 -22.83 5.27 11.68
CA LEU A 175 -23.01 4.36 10.56
C LEU A 175 -24.47 4.27 10.14
N ASP A 176 -25.40 4.24 11.10
CA ASP A 176 -26.83 4.19 10.80
C ASP A 176 -27.42 5.52 10.35
N SER A 177 -26.76 6.64 10.67
CA SER A 177 -27.12 7.97 10.20
C SER A 177 -27.25 8.05 8.66
N LYS A 178 -28.24 8.78 8.13
CA LYS A 178 -28.37 9.07 6.68
C LYS A 178 -27.39 10.14 6.20
N SER A 179 -26.36 10.45 6.98
CA SER A 179 -25.33 11.43 6.61
C SER A 179 -24.56 10.98 5.37
N ALA A 180 -23.93 11.93 4.67
CA ALA A 180 -23.06 11.63 3.54
C ALA A 180 -21.90 10.71 3.96
N LEU A 181 -21.38 10.88 5.18
CA LEU A 181 -20.32 10.07 5.76
C LEU A 181 -20.79 8.62 6.02
N GLY A 182 -21.87 8.44 6.79
CA GLY A 182 -22.42 7.11 7.10
C GLY A 182 -22.84 6.36 5.83
N THR A 183 -23.40 7.06 4.85
CA THR A 183 -23.70 6.48 3.53
C THR A 183 -22.45 6.04 2.78
N ASN A 184 -21.37 6.84 2.81
CA ASN A 184 -20.12 6.52 2.16
C ASN A 184 -19.43 5.32 2.82
N LEU A 185 -19.32 5.31 4.14
CA LEU A 185 -18.68 4.23 4.91
C LEU A 185 -19.45 2.91 4.77
N ARG A 186 -20.79 2.94 4.85
CA ARG A 186 -21.62 1.74 4.59
C ARG A 186 -21.46 1.24 3.17
N ARG A 187 -21.32 2.12 2.17
CA ARG A 187 -21.07 1.72 0.79
C ARG A 187 -19.71 1.03 0.68
N GLN A 188 -18.65 1.60 1.26
CA GLN A 188 -17.31 1.00 1.25
C GLN A 188 -17.27 -0.35 1.97
N LYS A 189 -17.88 -0.44 3.16
CA LYS A 189 -18.01 -1.69 3.92
C LYS A 189 -18.72 -2.77 3.10
N ARG A 190 -19.89 -2.45 2.53
CA ARG A 190 -20.64 -3.38 1.66
C ARG A 190 -19.88 -3.76 0.40
N GLU A 191 -19.16 -2.82 -0.19
CA GLU A 191 -18.29 -3.11 -1.34
C GLU A 191 -17.25 -4.15 -0.95
N LEU A 192 -16.54 -3.99 0.17
CA LEU A 192 -15.55 -4.95 0.69
C LEU A 192 -16.18 -6.32 1.05
N GLU A 193 -17.31 -6.33 1.75
CA GLU A 193 -18.01 -7.56 2.13
C GLU A 193 -18.46 -8.36 0.90
N ARG A 194 -18.90 -7.68 -0.16
CA ARG A 194 -19.20 -8.32 -1.46
C ARG A 194 -17.98 -8.95 -2.12
N LEU A 195 -16.77 -8.60 -1.69
CA LEU A 195 -15.51 -9.19 -2.14
C LEU A 195 -15.06 -10.32 -1.21
N GLY A 196 -15.87 -10.72 -0.24
CA GLY A 196 -15.50 -11.70 0.78
C GLY A 196 -14.54 -11.16 1.85
N VAL A 197 -14.42 -9.83 1.98
CA VAL A 197 -13.57 -9.20 2.99
C VAL A 197 -14.39 -8.92 4.25
N SER A 198 -13.91 -9.44 5.39
CA SER A 198 -14.40 -8.98 6.69
C SER A 198 -14.00 -7.52 6.89
N ALA A 199 -14.98 -6.63 6.93
CA ALA A 199 -14.75 -5.20 7.05
C ALA A 199 -15.51 -4.63 8.24
N GLN A 200 -14.81 -3.88 9.08
CA GLN A 200 -15.40 -3.07 10.14
C GLN A 200 -15.11 -1.60 9.88
N VAL A 201 -15.90 -0.71 10.48
CA VAL A 201 -15.66 0.73 10.44
C VAL A 201 -15.29 1.18 11.84
N ARG A 202 -14.28 2.03 11.96
CA ARG A 202 -13.88 2.67 13.21
C ARG A 202 -13.93 4.18 13.04
N LEU A 203 -14.61 4.84 13.96
CA LEU A 203 -14.71 6.28 14.03
C LEU A 203 -13.87 6.75 15.21
N ARG A 204 -13.04 7.77 14.98
CA ARG A 204 -12.22 8.42 16.00
C ARG A 204 -12.42 9.93 15.91
N HIS A 205 -12.10 10.64 16.98
CA HIS A 205 -12.11 12.10 17.01
C HIS A 205 -10.72 12.64 17.32
N GLY A 206 -10.36 13.79 16.75
CA GLY A 206 -9.12 14.49 17.05
C GLY A 206 -8.18 14.61 15.86
N ILE A 207 -6.89 14.68 16.15
CA ILE A 207 -5.85 14.87 15.13
C ILE A 207 -5.69 13.58 14.32
N VAL A 208 -5.97 13.65 13.02
CA VAL A 208 -5.98 12.48 12.11
C VAL A 208 -4.74 11.61 12.24
N ILE A 209 -3.55 12.21 12.23
CA ILE A 209 -2.31 11.42 12.24
C ILE A 209 -2.11 10.67 13.56
N ASP A 210 -2.48 11.28 14.68
CA ASP A 210 -2.29 10.68 15.99
C ASP A 210 -3.30 9.55 16.19
N GLN A 211 -4.55 9.76 15.77
CA GLN A 211 -5.60 8.73 15.79
C GLN A 211 -5.28 7.55 14.86
N VAL A 212 -4.66 7.78 13.70
CA VAL A 212 -4.19 6.69 12.82
C VAL A 212 -3.14 5.83 13.51
N PHE A 213 -2.17 6.44 14.21
CA PHE A 213 -1.11 5.69 14.88
C PHE A 213 -1.55 5.06 16.20
N GLU A 214 -2.49 5.67 16.90
CA GLU A 214 -3.14 5.10 18.07
C GLU A 214 -3.91 3.84 17.68
N GLU A 215 -4.77 3.92 16.66
CA GLU A 215 -5.48 2.75 16.11
C GLU A 215 -4.50 1.70 15.59
N ALA A 216 -3.47 2.10 14.84
CA ALA A 216 -2.46 1.18 14.32
C ALA A 216 -1.77 0.36 15.44
N ARG A 217 -1.51 1.01 16.59
CA ARG A 217 -0.88 0.42 17.77
C ARG A 217 -1.84 -0.45 18.58
N GLU A 218 -3.12 -0.06 18.69
CA GLU A 218 -4.14 -0.80 19.45
C GLU A 218 -4.60 -2.07 18.73
N GLY A 219 -4.60 -2.06 17.40
CA GLY A 219 -5.20 -3.11 16.59
C GLY A 219 -4.22 -4.03 15.87
N ASP A 220 -2.93 -4.03 16.23
CA ASP A 220 -1.88 -4.91 15.65
C ASP A 220 -1.97 -5.00 14.11
N TYR A 221 -2.14 -3.86 13.44
CA TYR A 221 -2.31 -3.82 12.00
C TYR A 221 -0.98 -4.06 11.28
N ASP A 222 -0.98 -4.97 10.29
CA ASP A 222 0.22 -5.37 9.54
C ASP A 222 0.39 -4.61 8.22
N LEU A 223 -0.58 -3.79 7.82
CA LEU A 223 -0.52 -2.90 6.67
C LEU A 223 -1.39 -1.67 6.89
N ILE A 224 -0.84 -0.48 6.64
CA ILE A 224 -1.62 0.76 6.51
C ILE A 224 -1.88 1.02 5.03
N VAL A 225 -3.14 1.24 4.66
CA VAL A 225 -3.55 1.64 3.32
C VAL A 225 -3.99 3.10 3.35
N THR A 226 -3.30 3.92 2.57
CA THR A 226 -3.64 5.33 2.36
C THR A 226 -3.73 5.63 0.88
N GLY A 227 -4.63 6.53 0.50
CA GLY A 227 -4.77 7.01 -0.86
C GLY A 227 -3.85 8.19 -1.16
N THR A 228 -3.94 8.66 -2.39
CA THR A 228 -3.40 9.96 -2.83
C THR A 228 -4.54 10.89 -3.19
N SER A 229 -4.42 12.18 -2.86
CA SER A 229 -5.30 13.21 -3.40
C SER A 229 -5.02 13.40 -4.89
N GLN A 230 -6.06 13.35 -5.73
CA GLN A 230 -5.99 13.90 -7.09
C GLN A 230 -6.24 15.41 -7.02
N GLU A 231 -5.50 16.21 -7.78
CA GLU A 231 -5.99 17.56 -8.11
C GLU A 231 -7.31 17.44 -8.88
N ARG A 232 -8.28 18.29 -8.54
CA ARG A 232 -9.47 18.51 -9.35
C ARG A 232 -9.05 19.37 -10.55
N GLY A 233 -8.83 18.78 -11.73
CA GLY A 233 -8.44 19.54 -12.93
C GLY A 233 -8.06 18.70 -14.16
N LEU A 234 -7.89 19.38 -15.30
CA LEU A 234 -7.48 18.80 -16.59
C LEU A 234 -6.01 18.35 -16.63
N LEU A 235 -5.18 18.87 -15.72
CA LEU A 235 -3.80 18.45 -15.52
C LEU A 235 -3.77 17.36 -14.43
N ARG A 236 -3.71 16.10 -14.86
CA ARG A 236 -3.73 14.92 -13.97
C ARG A 236 -2.34 14.65 -13.37
N HIS A 237 -1.82 15.58 -12.58
CA HIS A 237 -0.60 15.34 -11.81
C HIS A 237 -0.96 14.83 -10.41
N TYR A 238 -0.18 13.86 -9.92
CA TYR A 238 -0.40 13.27 -8.60
C TYR A 238 0.29 14.11 -7.54
N ILE A 239 -0.44 14.44 -6.48
CA ILE A 239 0.12 15.06 -5.28
C ILE A 239 0.07 14.04 -4.16
N MET A 240 1.23 13.76 -3.58
CA MET A 240 1.28 13.03 -2.31
C MET A 240 0.81 13.98 -1.21
N GLY A 241 -0.37 13.72 -0.66
CA GLY A 241 -0.95 14.52 0.42
C GLY A 241 -0.15 14.42 1.72
N ASP A 242 -0.31 15.42 2.58
CA ASP A 242 0.44 15.54 3.85
C ASP A 242 0.17 14.39 4.81
N LEU A 243 -1.05 13.84 4.82
CA LEU A 243 -1.39 12.65 5.60
C LEU A 243 -0.57 11.44 5.14
N THR A 244 -0.52 11.16 3.84
CA THR A 244 0.25 10.04 3.29
C THR A 244 1.74 10.19 3.55
N ARG A 245 2.29 11.41 3.41
CA ARG A 245 3.70 11.68 3.78
C ARG A 245 3.95 11.41 5.25
N SER A 246 3.07 11.89 6.13
CA SER A 246 3.19 11.73 7.59
C SER A 246 3.09 10.26 8.01
N ILE A 247 2.20 9.49 7.38
CA ILE A 247 2.09 8.04 7.57
C ILE A 247 3.41 7.36 7.17
N LEU A 248 3.94 7.64 5.97
CA LEU A 248 5.20 7.04 5.51
C LEU A 248 6.40 7.38 6.41
N ASN A 249 6.43 8.59 6.97
CA ASN A 249 7.48 9.02 7.90
C ASN A 249 7.41 8.25 9.23
N ARG A 250 6.22 8.00 9.78
CA ARG A 250 6.03 7.50 11.15
C ARG A 250 5.68 6.01 11.25
N ALA A 251 5.26 5.37 10.15
CA ALA A 251 4.83 3.97 10.17
C ALA A 251 5.95 3.00 10.54
N ASN A 252 5.58 1.95 11.27
CA ASN A 252 6.44 0.82 11.63
C ASN A 252 6.06 -0.47 10.89
N CYS A 253 4.96 -0.47 10.14
CA CYS A 253 4.53 -1.53 9.26
C CYS A 253 4.46 -1.04 7.81
N PRO A 254 4.37 -1.94 6.81
CA PRO A 254 4.24 -1.56 5.42
C PRO A 254 3.10 -0.57 5.17
N VAL A 255 3.28 0.26 4.14
CA VAL A 255 2.28 1.26 3.74
C VAL A 255 1.96 1.08 2.26
N LEU A 256 0.70 0.80 1.95
CA LEU A 256 0.19 0.83 0.59
C LEU A 256 -0.30 2.24 0.26
N VAL A 257 0.35 2.88 -0.70
CA VAL A 257 -0.11 4.13 -1.32
C VAL A 257 -0.97 3.79 -2.53
N ALA A 258 -2.28 3.76 -2.32
CA ALA A 258 -3.28 3.47 -3.33
C ALA A 258 -3.50 4.67 -4.27
N ARG A 259 -3.80 4.37 -5.54
CA ARG A 259 -4.04 5.36 -6.59
C ARG A 259 -5.50 5.37 -7.00
N ALA A 260 -6.14 6.52 -6.89
CA ALA A 260 -7.38 6.78 -7.61
C ALA A 260 -7.00 7.08 -9.06
N GLY A 261 -7.31 6.18 -9.99
CA GLY A 261 -7.08 6.36 -11.41
C GLY A 261 -8.01 5.43 -12.19
N LYS A 262 -8.43 5.84 -13.39
CA LYS A 262 -9.17 4.93 -14.28
C LYS A 262 -8.22 3.77 -14.59
N PRO A 263 -8.57 2.53 -14.24
CA PRO A 263 -7.77 1.36 -14.61
C PRO A 263 -7.64 1.34 -16.14
N PRO A 264 -6.48 0.94 -16.69
CA PRO A 264 -6.36 0.79 -18.14
C PRO A 264 -7.48 -0.13 -18.66
N PRO A 265 -8.04 0.16 -19.85
CA PRO A 265 -9.11 -0.65 -20.41
C PRO A 265 -8.66 -2.10 -20.52
N GLY A 266 -9.41 -3.01 -19.90
CA GLY A 266 -9.18 -4.46 -19.96
C GLY A 266 -8.69 -5.12 -18.67
N ARG A 267 -8.00 -4.41 -17.76
CA ARG A 267 -7.45 -4.99 -16.52
C ARG A 267 -7.55 -4.03 -15.34
N THR A 268 -8.61 -4.18 -14.56
CA THR A 268 -8.59 -3.74 -13.17
C THR A 268 -7.84 -4.77 -12.34
N LEU A 269 -7.08 -4.33 -11.32
CA LEU A 269 -6.65 -5.16 -10.19
C LEU A 269 -7.79 -6.10 -9.76
N TRP A 270 -9.01 -5.55 -9.72
CA TRP A 270 -10.25 -6.24 -9.44
C TRP A 270 -10.69 -7.33 -10.45
N LYS A 271 -10.50 -7.17 -11.76
CA LYS A 271 -10.78 -8.25 -12.74
C LYS A 271 -9.79 -9.41 -12.59
N ALA A 272 -8.51 -9.10 -12.32
CA ALA A 272 -7.50 -10.12 -12.04
C ALA A 272 -7.81 -10.88 -10.75
N LEU A 273 -8.35 -10.20 -9.73
CA LEU A 273 -8.78 -10.80 -8.47
C LEU A 273 -10.10 -11.56 -8.59
N LYS A 274 -11.11 -11.05 -9.33
CA LYS A 274 -12.38 -11.76 -9.57
C LYS A 274 -12.20 -13.14 -10.20
N GLY A 275 -11.25 -13.28 -11.14
CA GLY A 275 -10.97 -14.57 -11.79
C GLY A 275 -10.45 -15.65 -10.83
N LEU A 276 -9.91 -15.28 -9.67
CA LEU A 276 -9.46 -16.21 -8.62
C LEU A 276 -10.60 -16.67 -7.72
N PHE A 277 -11.64 -15.86 -7.52
CA PHE A 277 -12.80 -16.18 -6.67
C PHE A 277 -13.91 -16.96 -7.40
N SER A 278 -13.99 -16.87 -8.72
CA SER A 278 -14.98 -17.62 -9.52
C SER A 278 -14.66 -19.12 -9.68
N ARG A 279 -13.55 -19.64 -9.14
CA ARG A 279 -13.14 -21.06 -9.27
C ARG A 279 -13.41 -21.93 -8.03
N HIS A 280 -14.17 -21.46 -7.06
CA HIS A 280 -14.49 -22.22 -5.83
C HIS A 280 -15.98 -22.48 -5.61
N HIS A 281 -16.80 -22.40 -6.67
CA HIS A 281 -18.16 -22.92 -6.66
C HIS A 281 -18.34 -23.82 -7.88
N GLU A 282 -17.85 -25.05 -7.77
CA GLU A 282 -18.34 -26.25 -8.47
C GLU A 282 -18.16 -27.44 -7.53
#